data_AF-A0A6N6M9T8-F1
#
_entry.id   AF-A0A6N6M9T8-F1
#
_cell.length_a   1.000
_cell.length_b   1.000
_cell.length_c   1.000
_cell.angle_alpha   90.00
_cell.angle_beta   90.00
_cell.angle_gamma   90.00
#
_symmetry.space_group_name_H-M   'P 1'
#
loop_
_entity.id
_entity.type
_entity.pdbx_description
1 polymer ?
#
loop_
_entity_poly.entity_id
_entity_poly.type
_entity_poly.pdbx_seq_one_letter_code
_entity_poly.pdbx_strand_id
1 'polypeptide(L)'
;MANEKNKKTGIRIVSMLLDHIIMTFGIAIIGCTLMGIGYLIVGNPSDSNLPEWLVVIPLFFGLTIFSIYFNKDAIKGKSPAKRILGFVVVNNKTGEIANPIRSVLRNVTLVFWPVEVIFSLFSPERRIGDYIAGTKVIPDDNNLKTELRVNQIIIALMIGVGFMFAILALQFGVKGISMLLW
;
A
#
# COMPACT_ATOMS: atom_id res chain seq x y z
N MET A 1 -32.81 4.39 6.52
CA MET A 1 -31.54 3.92 7.13
C MET A 1 -30.76 2.96 6.22
N ALA A 2 -31.37 1.89 5.65
CA ALA A 2 -30.66 0.94 4.78
C ALA A 2 -30.03 1.59 3.53
N ASN A 3 -30.74 2.51 2.86
CA ASN A 3 -30.27 3.15 1.63
C ASN A 3 -29.03 4.04 1.86
N GLU A 4 -28.98 4.74 2.99
CA GLU A 4 -27.85 5.60 3.36
C GLU A 4 -26.61 4.80 3.77
N LYS A 5 -26.82 3.68 4.49
CA LYS A 5 -25.77 2.70 4.82
C LYS A 5 -25.17 2.10 3.56
N ASN A 6 -25.99 1.68 2.60
CA ASN A 6 -25.55 1.11 1.33
C ASN A 6 -24.74 2.12 0.49
N LYS A 7 -25.18 3.39 0.44
CA LYS A 7 -24.44 4.47 -0.23
C LYS A 7 -23.05 4.69 0.40
N LYS A 8 -22.96 4.74 1.74
CA LYS A 8 -21.68 4.88 2.45
C LYS A 8 -20.75 3.68 2.22
N THR A 9 -21.31 2.48 2.13
CA THR A 9 -20.57 1.25 1.83
C THR A 9 -19.98 1.27 0.42
N GLY A 10 -20.81 1.59 -0.58
CA GLY A 10 -20.40 1.64 -1.99
C GLY A 10 -19.27 2.64 -2.22
N ILE A 11 -19.35 3.83 -1.64
CA ILE A 11 -18.31 4.85 -1.80
C ILE A 11 -16.96 4.40 -1.19
N ARG A 12 -16.99 3.65 -0.09
CA ARG A 12 -15.76 3.12 0.53
C ARG A 12 -15.11 2.04 -0.32
N ILE A 13 -15.91 1.12 -0.87
CA ILE A 13 -15.42 0.10 -1.79
C ILE A 13 -14.84 0.75 -3.05
N VAL A 14 -15.54 1.75 -3.61
CA VAL A 14 -15.03 2.55 -4.74
C VAL A 14 -13.72 3.23 -4.37
N SER A 15 -13.60 3.84 -3.18
CA SER A 15 -12.33 4.44 -2.74
C SER A 15 -11.20 3.41 -2.64
N MET A 16 -11.47 2.20 -2.16
CA MET A 16 -10.46 1.14 -2.07
C MET A 16 -10.03 0.63 -3.44
N LEU A 17 -10.99 0.36 -4.33
CA LEU A 17 -10.74 -0.10 -5.69
C LEU A 17 -10.00 0.96 -6.50
N LEU A 18 -10.43 2.22 -6.41
CA LEU A 18 -9.78 3.34 -7.09
C LEU A 18 -8.34 3.54 -6.59
N ASP A 19 -8.10 3.40 -5.28
CA ASP A 19 -6.74 3.42 -4.74
C ASP A 19 -5.89 2.26 -5.28
N HIS A 20 -6.47 1.07 -5.41
CA HIS A 20 -5.76 -0.09 -5.96
C HIS A 20 -5.41 0.14 -7.44
N ILE A 21 -6.36 0.62 -8.25
CA ILE A 21 -6.18 0.94 -9.66
C ILE A 21 -5.10 2.03 -9.82
N ILE A 22 -5.27 3.20 -9.20
CA ILE A 22 -4.34 4.33 -9.35
C ILE A 22 -2.91 3.91 -9.00
N MET A 23 -2.75 3.20 -7.88
CA MET A 23 -1.42 2.83 -7.41
C MET A 23 -0.80 1.71 -8.25
N THR A 24 -1.58 0.72 -8.70
CA THR A 24 -1.09 -0.36 -9.57
C THR A 24 -0.67 0.19 -10.93
N PHE A 25 -1.47 1.04 -11.56
CA PHE A 25 -1.09 1.70 -12.81
C PHE A 25 0.11 2.63 -12.62
N GLY A 26 0.16 3.40 -11.54
CA GLY A 26 1.30 4.25 -11.23
C GLY A 26 2.61 3.47 -11.08
N ILE A 27 2.57 2.36 -10.34
CA ILE A 27 3.73 1.46 -10.16
C ILE A 27 4.12 0.80 -11.48
N ALA A 28 3.15 0.34 -12.28
CA ALA A 28 3.42 -0.28 -13.57
C ALA A 28 4.11 0.72 -14.53
N ILE A 29 3.61 1.97 -14.62
CA ILE A 29 4.20 3.01 -15.46
C ILE A 29 5.64 3.31 -15.00
N ILE A 30 5.86 3.50 -13.69
CA ILE A 30 7.20 3.75 -13.14
C ILE A 30 8.12 2.57 -13.42
N GLY A 31 7.67 1.34 -13.16
CA GLY A 31 8.44 0.12 -13.38
C GLY A 31 8.83 -0.08 -14.85
N CYS A 32 7.88 0.04 -15.77
CA CYS A 32 8.14 -0.05 -17.21
C CYS A 32 9.09 1.05 -17.68
N THR A 33 8.95 2.28 -17.18
CA THR A 33 9.83 3.40 -17.53
C THR A 33 11.25 3.15 -17.04
N LEU A 34 11.43 2.73 -15.78
CA LEU A 34 12.74 2.39 -15.22
C LEU A 34 13.39 1.23 -15.96
N MET A 35 12.61 0.20 -16.31
CA MET A 35 13.10 -0.93 -17.10
C MET A 35 13.55 -0.48 -18.50
N GLY A 36 12.76 0.36 -19.18
CA GLY A 36 13.09 0.92 -20.49
C GLY A 36 14.37 1.76 -20.46
N ILE A 37 14.50 2.67 -19.49
CA ILE A 37 15.72 3.47 -19.29
C ILE A 37 16.92 2.55 -19.02
N GLY A 38 16.76 1.55 -18.15
CA GLY A 38 17.80 0.56 -17.87
C GLY A 38 18.28 -0.15 -19.14
N TYR A 39 17.35 -0.61 -19.97
CA TYR A 39 17.66 -1.26 -21.25
C TYR A 39 18.36 -0.31 -22.24
N LEU A 40 17.97 0.96 -22.31
CA LEU A 40 18.63 1.94 -23.19
C LEU A 40 20.06 2.27 -22.78
N ILE A 41 20.37 2.25 -21.48
CA ILE A 41 21.70 2.55 -20.95
C ILE A 41 22.62 1.32 -21.00
N VAL A 42 22.09 0.14 -20.63
CA VAL A 42 22.86 -1.08 -20.45
C VAL A 42 22.85 -1.98 -21.69
N GLY A 43 21.83 -1.86 -22.54
CA GLY A 43 21.56 -2.82 -23.60
C GLY A 43 20.89 -4.09 -23.08
N ASN A 44 21.06 -5.20 -23.81
CA ASN A 44 20.54 -6.50 -23.40
C ASN A 44 21.27 -7.00 -22.14
N PRO A 45 20.59 -7.20 -21.00
CA PRO A 45 21.22 -7.65 -19.77
C PRO A 45 21.97 -8.98 -19.94
N SER A 46 21.48 -9.87 -20.82
CA SER A 46 22.10 -11.18 -21.09
C SER A 46 23.46 -11.09 -21.79
N ASP A 47 23.70 -10.00 -22.53
CA ASP A 47 24.95 -9.77 -23.27
C ASP A 47 25.89 -8.82 -22.52
N SER A 48 25.43 -8.27 -21.39
CA SER A 48 26.16 -7.27 -20.63
C SER A 48 27.18 -7.92 -19.70
N ASN A 49 28.43 -7.44 -19.70
CA ASN A 49 29.48 -7.85 -18.75
C ASN A 49 29.31 -7.17 -17.37
N LEU A 50 28.06 -6.89 -16.98
CA LEU A 50 27.78 -6.23 -15.72
C LEU A 50 28.02 -7.19 -14.56
N PRO A 51 28.61 -6.71 -13.44
CA PRO A 51 28.79 -7.56 -12.28
C PRO A 51 27.44 -7.95 -11.68
N GLU A 52 27.30 -9.22 -11.31
CA GLU A 52 26.04 -9.84 -10.88
C GLU A 52 25.36 -9.10 -9.71
N TRP A 53 26.14 -8.49 -8.81
CA TRP A 53 25.63 -7.76 -7.66
C TRP A 53 24.75 -6.57 -8.04
N LEU A 54 24.81 -6.07 -9.27
CA LEU A 54 23.92 -4.99 -9.74
C LEU A 54 22.44 -5.41 -9.76
N VAL A 55 22.12 -6.71 -9.74
CA VAL A 55 20.74 -7.21 -9.60
C VAL A 55 20.07 -6.76 -8.29
N VAL A 56 20.87 -6.40 -7.29
CA VAL A 56 20.41 -5.95 -5.97
C VAL A 56 19.72 -4.58 -6.08
N ILE A 57 20.16 -3.72 -7.00
CA ILE A 57 19.61 -2.37 -7.18
C ILE A 57 18.12 -2.40 -7.55
N PRO A 58 17.68 -3.05 -8.66
CA PRO A 58 16.26 -3.10 -9.03
C PRO A 58 15.42 -3.83 -7.97
N LEU A 59 15.98 -4.80 -7.25
CA LEU A 59 15.31 -5.45 -6.12
C LEU A 59 14.99 -4.46 -5.00
N PHE A 60 15.98 -3.67 -4.55
CA PHE A 60 15.76 -2.63 -3.54
C PHE A 60 14.75 -1.58 -4.01
N PHE A 61 14.87 -1.10 -5.26
CA PHE A 61 13.89 -0.17 -5.83
C PHE A 61 12.47 -0.75 -5.82
N GLY A 62 12.30 -2.01 -6.22
CA GLY A 62 11.02 -2.71 -6.16
C GLY A 62 10.45 -2.74 -4.75
N LEU A 63 11.25 -3.14 -3.76
CA LEU A 63 10.84 -3.15 -2.35
C LEU A 63 10.42 -1.76 -1.85
N THR A 64 11.16 -0.71 -2.22
CA THR A 64 10.80 0.67 -1.85
C THR A 64 9.51 1.13 -2.51
N ILE A 65 9.31 0.85 -3.80
CA ILE A 65 8.09 1.21 -4.53
C ILE A 65 6.86 0.52 -3.92
N PHE A 66 6.96 -0.77 -3.58
CA PHE A 66 5.88 -1.46 -2.87
C PHE A 66 5.67 -0.92 -1.45
N SER A 67 6.73 -0.52 -0.74
CA SER A 67 6.57 0.14 0.56
C SER A 67 5.75 1.44 0.44
N ILE A 68 5.99 2.24 -0.61
CA ILE A 68 5.19 3.43 -0.91
C ILE A 68 3.72 3.05 -1.17
N TYR A 69 3.45 1.92 -1.83
CA TYR A 69 2.08 1.42 -2.03
C TYR A 69 1.33 1.23 -0.70
N PHE A 70 1.95 0.54 0.28
CA PHE A 70 1.36 0.34 1.59
C PHE A 70 1.27 1.64 2.40
N ASN A 71 2.12 2.62 2.10
CA ASN A 71 2.16 3.91 2.78
C ASN A 71 1.38 5.02 2.06
N LYS A 72 0.52 4.70 1.08
CA LYS A 72 -0.22 5.69 0.28
C LYS A 72 -1.04 6.70 1.10
N ASP A 73 -1.51 6.32 2.29
CA ASP A 73 -2.26 7.20 3.19
C ASP A 73 -1.40 7.88 4.27
N ALA A 74 -0.08 7.63 4.31
CA ALA A 74 0.81 8.15 5.36
C ALA A 74 0.86 9.69 5.38
N ILE A 75 0.61 10.31 4.23
CA ILE A 75 0.56 11.77 4.11
C ILE A 75 -0.85 12.26 4.41
N LYS A 76 -1.02 12.87 5.57
CA LYS A 76 -2.27 13.47 6.07
C LYS A 76 -3.45 12.49 6.16
N GLY A 77 -3.21 11.18 6.29
CA GLY A 77 -4.27 10.18 6.35
C GLY A 77 -5.08 10.07 5.07
N LYS A 78 -4.53 10.46 3.91
CA LYS A 78 -5.24 10.47 2.62
C LYS A 78 -4.39 9.86 1.51
N SER A 79 -4.89 8.80 0.92
CA SER A 79 -4.42 8.25 -0.37
C SER A 79 -4.88 9.10 -1.56
N PRO A 80 -4.36 8.83 -2.77
CA PRO A 80 -4.81 9.51 -4.00
C PRO A 80 -6.33 9.45 -4.21
N ALA A 81 -6.97 8.28 -4.09
CA ALA A 81 -8.41 8.19 -4.27
C ALA A 81 -9.18 8.96 -3.19
N LYS A 82 -8.71 8.93 -1.94
CA LYS A 82 -9.36 9.65 -0.84
C LYS A 82 -9.26 11.17 -0.97
N ARG A 83 -8.18 11.67 -1.59
CA ARG A 83 -8.07 13.10 -1.96
C ARG A 83 -9.10 13.49 -3.00
N ILE A 84 -9.33 12.64 -4.00
CA ILE A 84 -10.33 12.87 -5.06
C ILE A 84 -11.76 12.79 -4.49
N LEU A 85 -12.00 11.83 -3.60
CA LEU A 85 -13.33 11.52 -3.08
C LEU A 85 -13.71 12.29 -1.79
N GLY A 86 -12.80 13.11 -1.23
CA GLY A 86 -13.07 13.90 -0.03
C GLY A 86 -13.17 13.09 1.25
N PHE A 87 -12.29 12.10 1.44
CA PHE A 87 -12.24 11.28 2.65
C PHE A 87 -10.91 11.42 3.38
N VAL A 88 -10.94 11.15 4.68
CA VAL A 88 -9.75 11.14 5.54
C VAL A 88 -9.81 9.97 6.51
N VAL A 89 -8.64 9.45 6.84
CA VAL A 89 -8.45 8.36 7.78
C VAL A 89 -8.11 8.94 9.14
N VAL A 90 -8.92 8.59 10.14
CA VAL A 90 -8.77 9.08 11.51
C VAL A 90 -8.64 7.92 12.49
N ASN A 91 -8.02 8.21 13.62
CA ASN A 91 -8.02 7.34 14.79
C ASN A 91 -9.47 7.18 15.30
N ASN A 92 -9.91 5.94 15.51
CA ASN A 92 -11.28 5.69 15.96
C ASN A 92 -11.55 6.23 17.37
N LYS A 93 -10.53 6.29 18.23
CA LYS A 93 -10.66 6.76 19.63
C LYS A 93 -10.51 8.28 19.76
N THR A 94 -9.50 8.87 19.11
CA THR A 94 -9.19 10.30 19.29
C THR A 94 -9.83 11.21 18.24
N GLY A 95 -10.26 10.67 17.09
CA GLY A 95 -10.80 11.46 15.98
C GLY A 95 -9.73 12.22 15.18
N GLU A 96 -8.48 12.21 15.62
CA GLU A 96 -7.36 12.84 14.93
C GLU A 96 -6.94 12.05 13.68
N ILE A 97 -6.27 12.72 12.74
CA ILE A 97 -5.73 12.08 11.53
C ILE A 97 -4.80 10.93 11.91
N ALA A 98 -4.96 9.79 11.23
CA ALA A 98 -4.12 8.63 11.45
C ALA A 98 -2.67 8.93 11.08
N ASN A 99 -1.76 8.58 11.99
CA ASN A 99 -0.33 8.74 11.75
C ASN A 99 0.20 7.72 10.72
N PRO A 100 1.41 7.93 10.16
CA PRO A 100 2.00 7.05 9.15
C PRO A 100 2.10 5.57 9.57
N ILE A 101 2.42 5.31 10.84
CA ILE A 101 2.57 3.94 11.37
C ILE A 101 1.21 3.21 11.35
N ARG A 102 0.13 3.88 11.76
CA ARG A 102 -1.22 3.32 11.67
C ARG A 102 -1.65 3.13 10.21
N SER A 103 -1.25 4.05 9.32
CA SER A 103 -1.51 3.92 7.89
C SER A 103 -0.90 2.64 7.32
N VAL A 104 0.37 2.33 7.61
CA VAL A 104 1.01 1.11 7.10
C VAL A 104 0.37 -0.15 7.69
N LEU A 105 0.13 -0.18 9.02
CA LEU A 105 -0.52 -1.33 9.69
C LEU A 105 -1.89 -1.63 9.11
N ARG A 106 -2.65 -0.58 8.76
CA ARG A 106 -3.96 -0.70 8.11
C ARG A 106 -3.88 -1.27 6.69
N ASN A 107 -2.75 -1.06 6.00
CA ASN A 107 -2.58 -1.43 4.61
C ASN A 107 -1.86 -2.76 4.42
N VAL A 108 -1.20 -3.30 5.45
CA VAL A 108 -0.62 -4.67 5.46
C VAL A 108 -1.64 -5.73 5.03
N THR A 109 -2.91 -5.58 5.44
CA THR A 109 -4.00 -6.50 5.06
C THR A 109 -4.45 -6.38 3.60
N LEU A 110 -4.00 -5.37 2.85
CA LEU A 110 -4.30 -5.24 1.41
C LEU A 110 -3.70 -6.38 0.58
N VAL A 111 -2.74 -7.15 1.12
CA VAL A 111 -2.31 -8.40 0.46
C VAL A 111 -3.49 -9.33 0.23
N PHE A 112 -4.48 -9.30 1.14
CA PHE A 112 -5.74 -10.04 1.04
C PHE A 112 -6.89 -9.16 0.54
N TRP A 113 -6.63 -8.25 -0.41
CA TRP A 113 -7.63 -7.27 -0.88
C TRP A 113 -8.99 -7.86 -1.28
N PRO A 114 -9.12 -9.05 -1.93
CA PRO A 114 -10.45 -9.57 -2.29
C PRO A 114 -11.25 -9.91 -1.03
N VAL A 115 -10.56 -10.47 -0.02
CA VAL A 115 -11.15 -10.79 1.29
C VAL A 115 -11.57 -9.50 2.01
N GLU A 116 -10.74 -8.45 1.96
CA GLU A 116 -11.11 -7.15 2.52
C GLU A 116 -12.33 -6.53 1.84
N VAL A 117 -12.46 -6.64 0.51
CA VAL A 117 -13.62 -6.14 -0.23
C VAL A 117 -14.89 -6.87 0.20
N ILE A 118 -14.83 -8.21 0.27
CA ILE A 118 -15.96 -9.03 0.75
C ILE A 118 -16.33 -8.64 2.18
N PHE A 119 -15.34 -8.55 3.07
CA PHE A 119 -15.57 -8.16 4.46
C PHE A 119 -16.18 -6.76 4.59
N SER A 120 -15.75 -5.81 3.75
CA SER A 120 -16.27 -4.44 3.76
C SER A 120 -17.74 -4.33 3.32
N LEU A 121 -18.27 -5.32 2.58
CA LEU A 121 -19.69 -5.41 2.27
C LEU A 121 -20.53 -5.72 3.53
N PHE A 122 -20.02 -6.55 4.42
CA PHE A 122 -20.70 -6.95 5.66
C PHE A 122 -20.42 -5.99 6.83
N SER A 123 -19.22 -5.42 6.87
CA SER A 123 -18.75 -4.46 7.88
C SER A 123 -18.48 -3.10 7.23
N PRO A 124 -19.53 -2.32 6.93
CA PRO A 124 -19.37 -1.10 6.17
C PRO A 124 -18.73 0.03 6.96
N GLU A 125 -18.63 -0.07 8.30
CA GLU A 125 -18.04 0.96 9.16
C GLU A 125 -16.52 0.93 9.22
N ARG A 126 -15.91 -0.25 9.12
CA ARG A 126 -14.46 -0.46 9.23
C ARG A 126 -14.11 -1.73 8.48
N ARG A 127 -13.04 -1.70 7.68
CA ARG A 127 -12.46 -2.92 7.08
C ARG A 127 -11.51 -3.63 8.05
N ILE A 128 -11.04 -4.82 7.69
CA ILE A 128 -10.12 -5.63 8.52
C ILE A 128 -8.90 -4.81 8.95
N GLY A 129 -8.23 -4.14 8.01
CA GLY A 129 -7.12 -3.25 8.32
C GLY A 129 -7.48 -2.10 9.27
N ASP A 130 -8.68 -1.53 9.15
CA ASP A 130 -9.17 -0.47 10.05
C ASP A 130 -9.30 -0.99 11.48
N TYR A 131 -9.79 -2.23 11.66
CA TYR A 131 -9.89 -2.89 12.98
C TYR A 131 -8.52 -3.06 13.62
N ILE A 132 -7.55 -3.61 12.88
CA ILE A 132 -6.18 -3.83 13.35
C ILE A 132 -5.50 -2.50 13.72
N ALA A 133 -5.59 -1.49 12.85
CA ALA A 133 -4.93 -0.20 13.08
C ALA A 133 -5.68 0.74 14.04
N GLY A 134 -6.88 0.35 14.51
CA GLY A 134 -7.69 1.23 15.37
C GLY A 134 -8.16 2.50 14.67
N THR A 135 -8.39 2.45 13.35
CA THR A 135 -8.76 3.61 12.52
C THR A 135 -10.16 3.48 11.92
N LYS A 136 -10.67 4.58 11.36
CA LYS A 136 -11.90 4.63 10.55
C LYS A 136 -11.75 5.68 9.45
N VAL A 137 -12.57 5.58 8.41
CA VAL A 137 -12.64 6.57 7.33
C VAL A 137 -13.83 7.50 7.57
N ILE A 138 -13.63 8.81 7.53
CA ILE A 138 -14.71 9.79 7.64
C ILE A 138 -14.67 10.76 6.45
N PRO A 139 -15.79 11.42 6.10
CA PRO A 139 -15.76 12.56 5.21
C PRO A 139 -14.80 13.61 5.76
N ASP A 140 -14.02 14.19 4.86
CA ASP A 140 -13.02 15.20 5.20
C ASP A 140 -13.65 16.59 5.19
N ASP A 141 -13.66 17.24 6.35
CA ASP A 141 -14.17 18.60 6.52
C ASP A 141 -13.06 19.67 6.39
N ASN A 142 -11.83 19.26 6.06
CA ASN A 142 -10.62 20.08 6.00
C ASN A 142 -10.23 20.81 7.29
N ASN A 143 -10.93 20.58 8.41
CA ASN A 143 -10.63 21.22 9.70
C ASN A 143 -9.56 20.46 10.48
N LEU A 144 -9.39 19.17 10.18
CA LEU A 144 -8.40 18.33 10.82
C LEU A 144 -6.98 18.69 10.39
N LYS A 145 -6.19 19.21 11.34
CA LYS A 145 -4.77 19.47 11.16
C LYS A 145 -3.94 18.26 11.60
N THR A 146 -2.83 18.05 10.93
CA THR A 146 -1.87 17.00 11.29
C THR A 146 -0.46 17.49 11.02
N GLU A 147 0.40 17.26 11.99
CA GLU A 147 1.83 17.50 11.85
C GLU A 147 2.47 16.24 11.25
N LEU A 148 3.06 16.40 10.07
CA LEU A 148 3.79 15.32 9.44
C LEU A 148 5.13 15.14 10.16
N ARG A 149 5.22 14.08 10.97
CA ARG A 149 6.46 13.72 11.65
C ARG A 149 7.29 12.83 10.73
N VAL A 150 8.37 13.39 10.18
CA VAL A 150 9.25 12.70 9.19
C VAL A 150 9.77 11.37 9.73
N ASN A 151 10.13 11.29 11.01
CA ASN A 151 10.55 10.05 11.65
C ASN A 151 9.49 8.94 11.57
N GLN A 152 8.20 9.27 11.73
CA GLN A 152 7.11 8.30 11.60
C GLN A 152 6.93 7.83 10.16
N ILE A 153 7.14 8.72 9.18
CA ILE A 153 7.11 8.35 7.75
C ILE A 153 8.24 7.37 7.45
N ILE A 154 9.47 7.66 7.90
CA ILE A 154 10.63 6.78 7.71
C ILE A 154 10.36 5.41 8.35
N ILE A 155 9.87 5.37 9.60
CA ILE A 155 9.53 4.12 10.27
C ILE A 155 8.46 3.36 9.50
N ALA A 156 7.41 4.03 9.02
CA ALA A 156 6.34 3.39 8.26
C ALA A 156 6.84 2.83 6.90
N LEU A 157 7.78 3.52 6.24
CA LEU A 157 8.46 3.01 5.05
C LEU A 157 9.34 1.81 5.35
N MET A 158 10.09 1.82 6.46
CA MET A 158 10.90 0.67 6.88
C MET A 158 10.02 -0.55 7.18
N ILE A 159 8.87 -0.35 7.85
CA ILE A 159 7.88 -1.42 8.09
C ILE A 159 7.39 -1.99 6.77
N GLY A 160 7.05 -1.14 5.79
CA GLY A 160 6.59 -1.59 4.47
C GLY A 160 7.66 -2.38 3.70
N VAL A 161 8.92 -1.95 3.74
CA VAL A 161 10.06 -2.67 3.13
C VAL A 161 10.26 -4.02 3.83
N GLY A 162 10.31 -4.05 5.15
CA GLY A 162 10.48 -5.27 5.93
C GLY A 162 9.35 -6.28 5.72
N PHE A 163 8.11 -5.80 5.64
CA PHE A 163 6.95 -6.63 5.33
C PHE A 163 7.05 -7.26 3.94
N MET A 164 7.43 -6.48 2.91
CA MET A 164 7.61 -7.01 1.56
C MET A 164 8.79 -7.96 1.46
N PHE A 165 9.90 -7.67 2.14
CA PHE A 165 11.02 -8.59 2.23
C PHE A 165 10.61 -9.93 2.84
N ALA A 166 9.81 -9.92 3.92
CA ALA A 166 9.29 -11.14 4.54
C ALA A 166 8.40 -11.95 3.57
N ILE A 167 7.56 -11.30 2.77
CA ILE A 167 6.75 -11.97 1.72
C ILE A 167 7.65 -12.62 0.68
N LEU A 168 8.68 -11.91 0.19
CA LEU A 168 9.62 -12.47 -0.77
C LEU A 168 10.39 -13.67 -0.19
N ALA A 169 10.92 -13.54 1.02
CA ALA A 169 11.63 -14.61 1.71
C ALA A 169 10.75 -15.87 1.87
N LEU A 170 9.47 -15.68 2.22
CA LEU A 170 8.50 -16.78 2.29
C LEU A 170 8.33 -17.47 0.93
N GLN A 171 8.20 -16.71 -0.17
CA GLN A 171 8.07 -17.27 -1.52
C GLN A 171 9.30 -18.09 -1.92
N PHE A 172 10.50 -17.60 -1.63
CA PHE A 172 11.75 -18.34 -1.88
C PHE A 172 11.82 -19.61 -1.04
N GLY A 173 11.41 -19.56 0.23
CA GLY A 173 11.34 -20.74 1.10
C GLY A 173 10.40 -21.82 0.55
N VAL A 174 9.18 -21.43 0.14
CA VAL A 174 8.19 -22.35 -0.45
C VAL A 174 8.72 -22.98 -1.74
N LYS A 175 9.34 -22.18 -2.62
CA LYS A 175 9.97 -22.69 -3.85
C LYS A 175 11.14 -23.63 -3.57
N GLY A 176 11.99 -23.29 -2.60
CA GLY A 176 13.11 -24.14 -2.19
C GLY A 176 12.66 -25.51 -1.68
N ILE A 177 11.60 -25.55 -0.86
CA ILE A 177 10.99 -26.82 -0.41
C ILE A 177 10.45 -27.60 -1.61
N SER A 178 9.77 -26.94 -2.56
CA SER A 178 9.23 -27.62 -3.74
C SER A 178 10.32 -28.25 -4.63
N MET A 179 11.51 -27.64 -4.71
CA MET A 179 12.65 -28.18 -5.46
C MET A 179 13.32 -29.37 -4.75
N LEU A 180 13.23 -29.47 -3.43
CA LEU A 180 13.78 -30.59 -2.65
C LEU A 180 12.89 -31.85 -2.68
N LEU A 181 11.63 -31.70 -3.09
CA LEU A 181 10.64 -32.78 -3.16
C LEU A 181 10.54 -33.43 -4.56
N TRP A 182 11.39 -33.03 -5.50
CA TRP A 182 11.54 -33.57 -6.85
C TRP A 182 12.97 -34.10 -7.04
#